data_AF-A0A661D981-F1
#
_entry.id   AF-A0A661D981-F1
#
_cell.length_a   1.000
_cell.length_b   1.000
_cell.length_c   1.000
_cell.angle_alpha   90.00
_cell.angle_beta   90.00
_cell.angle_gamma   90.00
#
_symmetry.space_group_name_H-M   'P 1'
#
loop_
_entity.id
_entity.type
_entity.pdbx_description
1 polymer ?
#
loop_
_entity_poly.entity_id
_entity_poly.type
_entity_poly.pdbx_seq_one_letter_code
_entity_poly.pdbx_strand_id
1 'polypeptide(L)'
;MAEHFPNASQVHADHISDGYLRLIALASLPELSDKISLILLDEVEDGIEPHILTNLIENLSQEQNAQWIMTSHSPVLVNRFEPVAVRFLTRTDTGATISVGFNEIKEIQQDFEYQGVGEIWFHTSSDTIEKWVKDAISRRGFQ
;
A
#
# COMPACT_ATOMS: atom_id res chain seq x y z
N MET A 1 17.62 26.92 8.24
CA MET A 1 16.95 28.12 8.76
C MET A 1 15.48 27.77 8.86
N ALA A 2 14.87 27.79 10.04
CA ALA A 2 13.42 27.60 10.16
C ALA A 2 12.74 28.94 9.87
N GLU A 3 11.77 28.97 8.97
CA GLU A 3 10.95 30.16 8.72
C GLU A 3 10.20 30.55 10.01
N HIS A 4 10.35 31.80 10.42
CA HIS A 4 9.70 32.33 11.62
C HIS A 4 8.37 32.97 11.22
N PHE A 5 7.26 32.29 11.53
CA PHE A 5 5.91 32.80 11.31
C PHE A 5 5.42 33.53 12.57
N PRO A 6 5.30 34.86 12.57
CA PRO A 6 5.07 35.67 13.78
C PRO A 6 3.72 35.41 14.47
N ASN A 7 2.79 34.69 13.82
CA ASN A 7 1.47 34.34 14.35
C ASN A 7 1.28 32.83 14.58
N ALA A 8 2.32 32.02 14.49
CA ALA A 8 2.20 30.57 14.70
C ALA A 8 2.20 30.24 16.20
N SER A 9 1.12 29.61 16.68
CA SER A 9 1.09 28.97 18.00
C SER A 9 1.70 27.57 17.92
N GLN A 10 2.44 27.17 18.95
CA GLN A 10 2.94 25.80 19.05
C GLN A 10 1.81 24.88 19.52
N VAL A 11 1.63 23.77 18.82
CA VAL A 11 0.66 22.73 19.17
C VAL A 11 1.44 21.46 19.50
N HIS A 12 1.21 20.88 20.68
CA HIS A 12 1.79 19.60 21.04
C HIS A 12 1.19 18.48 20.18
N ALA A 13 2.00 17.49 19.82
CA ALA A 13 1.57 16.35 19.00
C ALA A 13 0.37 15.60 19.60
N ASP A 14 0.27 15.55 20.93
CA ASP A 14 -0.84 14.91 21.67
C ASP A 14 -2.22 15.56 21.40
N HIS A 15 -2.24 16.75 20.79
CA HIS A 15 -3.46 17.46 20.41
C HIS A 15 -3.77 17.38 18.90
N ILE A 16 -2.99 16.60 18.15
CA ILE A 16 -3.11 16.41 16.71
C ILE A 16 -3.69 15.02 16.43
N SER A 17 -4.55 14.88 15.42
CA SER A 17 -5.06 13.56 15.04
C SER A 17 -3.96 12.68 14.42
N ASP A 18 -4.05 11.37 14.65
CA ASP A 18 -3.07 10.40 14.14
C ASP A 18 -2.91 10.48 12.61
N GLY A 19 -4.02 10.65 11.89
CA GLY A 19 -4.01 10.85 10.44
C GLY A 19 -3.20 12.07 10.00
N TYR A 20 -3.29 13.18 10.74
CA TYR A 20 -2.52 14.39 10.44
C TYR A 20 -1.03 14.22 10.78
N LEU A 21 -0.71 13.55 11.89
CA LEU A 21 0.67 13.18 12.21
C LEU A 21 1.29 12.29 11.13
N ARG A 22 0.53 11.32 10.61
CA ARG A 22 0.95 10.46 9.50
C ARG A 22 1.13 11.25 8.20
N LEU A 23 0.25 12.20 7.88
CA LEU A 23 0.42 13.11 6.74
C LEU A 23 1.70 13.96 6.87
N ILE A 24 1.98 14.52 8.04
CA ILE A 24 3.23 15.25 8.30
C ILE A 24 4.44 14.33 8.09
N ALA A 25 4.39 13.11 8.63
CA ALA A 25 5.48 12.15 8.50
C ALA A 25 5.76 11.82 7.02
N LEU A 26 4.72 11.52 6.24
CA LEU A 26 4.83 11.26 4.80
C LEU A 26 5.37 12.48 4.04
N ALA A 27 4.85 13.67 4.33
CA ALA A 27 5.30 14.91 3.70
C ALA A 27 6.75 15.29 4.05
N SER A 28 7.32 14.74 5.13
CA SER A 28 8.71 14.95 5.52
C SER A 28 9.70 14.01 4.84
N LEU A 29 9.24 12.94 4.17
CA LEU A 29 10.10 11.95 3.52
C LEU A 29 11.07 12.53 2.47
N PRO A 30 10.67 13.52 1.63
CA PRO A 30 11.58 14.14 0.66
C PRO A 30 12.82 14.77 1.29
N GLU A 31 12.70 15.29 2.51
CA GLU A 31 13.82 15.88 3.27
C GLU A 31 14.85 14.83 3.73
N LEU A 32 14.49 13.55 3.67
CA LEU A 32 15.31 12.41 4.08
C LEU A 32 15.85 11.59 2.89
N SER A 33 15.50 12.01 1.67
CA SER A 33 15.71 11.34 0.38
C SER A 33 17.04 10.61 0.21
N ASP A 34 18.16 11.28 0.46
CA ASP A 34 19.50 10.71 0.24
C ASP A 34 19.93 9.64 1.27
N LYS A 35 19.14 9.43 2.33
CA LYS A 35 19.49 8.55 3.46
C LYS A 35 18.59 7.32 3.57
N ILE A 36 17.52 7.25 2.79
CA ILE A 36 16.50 6.20 2.91
C ILE A 36 16.50 5.35 1.65
N SER A 37 16.76 4.05 1.80
CA SER A 37 16.65 3.07 0.71
C SER A 37 15.39 2.22 0.78
N LEU A 38 14.68 2.21 1.91
CA LEU A 38 13.50 1.39 2.17
C LEU A 38 12.51 2.14 3.07
N ILE A 39 11.24 2.16 2.66
CA ILE A 39 10.11 2.72 3.38
C ILE A 39 9.08 1.62 3.60
N LEU A 40 8.69 1.42 4.86
CA LEU A 40 7.72 0.42 5.29
C LEU A 40 6.52 1.13 5.93
N LEU A 41 5.33 0.94 5.39
CA LEU A 41 4.10 1.55 5.92
C LEU A 41 3.03 0.49 6.11
N ASP A 42 2.57 0.33 7.34
CA ASP A 42 1.47 -0.58 7.66
C ASP A 42 0.16 0.21 7.70
N GLU A 43 -0.90 -0.38 7.15
CA GLU A 43 -2.25 0.17 7.00
C GLU A 43 -2.19 1.65 6.62
N VAL A 44 -1.60 1.92 5.46
CA VAL A 44 -1.13 3.27 5.11
C VAL A 44 -2.28 4.29 5.05
N GLU A 45 -3.49 3.82 4.80
CA GLU A 45 -4.72 4.61 4.77
C GLU A 45 -5.38 4.90 6.12
N ASP A 46 -4.93 4.27 7.20
CA ASP A 46 -5.58 4.44 8.49
C ASP A 46 -5.51 5.90 8.97
N GLY A 47 -6.67 6.43 9.35
CA GLY A 47 -6.85 7.81 9.80
C GLY A 47 -6.74 8.90 8.72
N ILE A 48 -6.53 8.57 7.43
CA ILE A 48 -6.38 9.55 6.34
C ILE A 48 -7.50 9.39 5.31
N GLU A 49 -8.00 10.53 4.79
CA GLU A 49 -8.97 10.54 3.70
C GLU A 49 -8.35 9.90 2.43
N PRO A 50 -8.99 8.87 1.83
CA PRO A 50 -8.35 8.07 0.78
C PRO A 50 -7.90 8.84 -0.46
N HIS A 51 -8.62 9.89 -0.88
CA HIS A 51 -8.26 10.66 -2.07
C HIS A 51 -6.99 11.49 -1.85
N ILE A 52 -6.82 12.11 -0.68
CA ILE A 52 -5.59 12.83 -0.31
C ILE A 52 -4.40 11.87 -0.26
N LEU A 53 -4.56 10.75 0.44
CA LEU A 53 -3.49 9.78 0.64
C LEU A 53 -2.97 9.24 -0.68
N THR A 54 -3.88 8.85 -1.55
CA THR A 54 -3.58 8.22 -2.82
C THR A 54 -2.63 9.06 -3.67
N ASN A 55 -2.98 10.33 -3.88
CA ASN A 55 -2.17 11.25 -4.66
C ASN A 55 -0.81 11.53 -3.98
N LEU A 56 -0.80 11.62 -2.65
CA LEU A 56 0.41 11.84 -1.89
C LEU A 56 1.40 10.68 -2.04
N ILE A 57 0.95 9.45 -1.83
CA ILE A 57 1.81 8.26 -1.95
C ILE A 57 2.29 8.09 -3.39
N GLU A 58 1.42 8.27 -4.38
CA GLU A 58 1.79 8.17 -5.79
C GLU A 58 2.94 9.15 -6.11
N ASN A 59 2.79 10.43 -5.75
CA ASN A 59 3.83 11.44 -5.98
C ASN A 59 5.13 11.12 -5.21
N LEU A 60 5.04 10.79 -3.92
CA LEU A 60 6.21 10.46 -3.11
C LEU A 60 6.94 9.22 -3.65
N SER A 61 6.22 8.22 -4.15
CA SER A 61 6.82 7.01 -4.71
C SER A 61 7.65 7.27 -5.98
N GLN A 62 7.32 8.33 -6.74
CA GLN A 62 8.05 8.73 -7.94
C GLN A 62 9.24 9.64 -7.62
N GLU A 63 9.12 10.50 -6.60
CA GLU A 63 10.18 11.42 -6.19
C GLU A 63 11.24 10.76 -5.31
N GLN A 64 10.85 9.73 -4.54
CA GLN A 64 11.73 9.03 -3.63
C GLN A 64 12.40 7.82 -4.27
N ASN A 65 13.72 7.88 -4.42
CA ASN A 65 14.53 6.73 -4.84
C ASN A 65 14.73 5.72 -3.69
N ALA A 66 13.63 5.16 -3.18
CA ALA A 66 13.58 4.16 -2.13
C ALA A 66 12.63 3.04 -2.54
N GLN A 67 12.84 1.82 -2.00
CA GLN A 67 11.85 0.76 -2.12
C GLN A 67 10.69 1.02 -1.16
N TRP A 68 9.46 0.99 -1.66
CA TRP A 68 8.26 1.12 -0.84
C TRP A 68 7.62 -0.25 -0.64
N ILE A 69 7.34 -0.61 0.62
CA ILE A 69 6.52 -1.77 0.97
C ILE A 69 5.39 -1.27 1.85
N MET A 70 4.17 -1.47 1.40
CA MET A 70 2.98 -0.96 2.05
C MET A 70 1.94 -2.07 2.20
N THR A 71 1.16 -2.01 3.28
CA THR A 71 -0.06 -2.81 3.42
C THR A 71 -1.27 -1.88 3.33
N SER A 72 -2.37 -2.43 2.80
CA SER A 72 -3.61 -1.69 2.57
C SER A 72 -4.80 -2.64 2.55
N HIS A 73 -5.89 -2.19 3.15
CA HIS A 73 -7.25 -2.71 3.05
C HIS A 73 -8.13 -1.89 2.08
N SER A 74 -7.55 -0.89 1.40
CA SER A 74 -8.24 0.02 0.47
C SER A 74 -8.05 -0.36 -1.00
N PRO A 75 -9.10 -0.85 -1.69
CA PRO A 75 -9.05 -1.12 -3.12
C PRO A 75 -8.75 0.12 -3.96
N VAL A 76 -9.21 1.29 -3.50
CA VAL A 76 -8.99 2.59 -4.15
C VAL A 76 -7.49 2.91 -4.24
N LEU A 77 -6.75 2.62 -3.16
CA LEU A 77 -5.31 2.84 -3.14
C LEU A 77 -4.58 1.82 -4.03
N VAL A 78 -4.96 0.55 -3.95
CA VAL A 78 -4.34 -0.53 -4.73
C VAL A 78 -4.45 -0.27 -6.25
N ASN A 79 -5.55 0.32 -6.70
CA ASN A 79 -5.76 0.70 -8.11
C ASN A 79 -4.80 1.71 -8.71
N ARG A 80 -3.95 2.32 -7.87
CA ARG A 80 -3.02 3.37 -8.28
C ARG A 80 -1.63 2.82 -8.58
N PHE A 81 -1.45 1.53 -8.34
CA PHE A 81 -0.21 0.84 -8.57
C PHE A 81 -0.37 -0.13 -9.74
N GLU A 82 0.71 -0.28 -10.49
CA GLU A 82 0.80 -1.30 -11.53
C GLU A 82 0.57 -2.69 -10.93
N PRO A 83 -0.12 -3.60 -11.65
CA PRO A 83 -0.41 -4.94 -11.13
C PRO A 83 0.83 -5.72 -10.68
N VAL A 84 1.97 -5.50 -11.33
CA VAL A 84 3.26 -6.12 -10.96
C VAL A 84 3.74 -5.73 -9.56
N ALA A 85 3.33 -4.56 -9.06
CA ALA A 85 3.65 -4.07 -7.72
C ALA A 85 2.70 -4.60 -6.64
N VAL A 86 1.56 -5.19 -7.03
CA VAL A 86 0.54 -5.66 -6.08
C VAL A 86 0.79 -7.14 -5.73
N ARG A 87 0.74 -7.43 -4.43
CA ARG A 87 0.87 -8.80 -3.91
C ARG A 87 -0.24 -9.08 -2.90
N PHE A 88 -0.84 -10.26 -3.01
CA PHE A 88 -1.78 -10.77 -2.02
C PHE A 88 -1.03 -11.59 -0.97
N LEU A 89 -1.48 -11.50 0.28
CA LEU A 89 -0.94 -12.25 1.40
C LEU A 89 -2.06 -13.09 2.02
N THR A 90 -1.76 -14.35 2.35
CA THR A 90 -2.65 -15.20 3.16
C THR A 90 -1.81 -16.14 4.03
N ARG A 91 -2.47 -16.98 4.84
CA ARG A 91 -1.82 -18.00 5.67
C ARG A 91 -2.08 -19.38 5.09
N THR A 92 -1.09 -20.25 5.19
CA THR A 92 -1.27 -21.69 4.99
C THR A 92 -2.08 -22.28 6.14
N ASP A 93 -2.54 -23.51 5.96
CA ASP A 93 -3.25 -24.25 7.02
C ASP A 93 -2.33 -24.55 8.23
N THR A 94 -1.01 -24.46 8.04
CA THR A 94 0.00 -24.54 9.10
C THR A 94 0.30 -23.21 9.78
N GLY A 95 -0.35 -22.11 9.36
CA GLY A 95 -0.20 -20.77 9.93
C GLY A 95 0.93 -19.92 9.33
N ALA A 96 1.68 -20.44 8.35
CA ALA A 96 2.76 -19.70 7.70
C ALA A 96 2.22 -18.67 6.70
N THR A 97 2.80 -17.47 6.65
CA THR A 97 2.42 -16.45 5.66
C THR A 97 2.96 -16.80 4.29
N ILE A 98 2.10 -16.74 3.27
CA ILE A 98 2.46 -16.87 1.86
C ILE A 98 2.07 -15.61 1.09
N SER A 99 2.84 -15.29 0.06
CA SER A 99 2.63 -14.11 -0.78
C SER A 99 2.74 -14.45 -2.27
N VAL A 100 1.76 -13.99 -3.02
CA VAL A 100 1.64 -14.19 -4.47
C VAL A 100 1.38 -12.84 -5.12
N GLY A 101 2.16 -12.51 -6.15
CA GLY A 101 1.94 -11.31 -6.95
C GLY A 101 0.65 -11.43 -7.76
N PHE A 102 0.01 -10.30 -8.06
CA PHE A 102 -1.22 -10.27 -8.86
C PHE A 102 -1.10 -11.05 -10.17
N ASN A 103 0.02 -10.87 -10.89
CA ASN A 103 0.30 -11.52 -12.18
C ASN A 103 0.47 -13.05 -12.11
N GLU A 104 0.61 -13.60 -10.91
CA GLU A 104 0.79 -15.04 -10.70
C GLU A 104 -0.55 -15.78 -10.52
N ILE A 105 -1.63 -15.05 -10.26
CA ILE A 105 -2.98 -15.58 -10.14
C ILE A 105 -3.63 -15.56 -11.52
N LYS A 106 -3.82 -16.74 -12.12
CA LYS A 106 -4.31 -16.88 -13.50
C LYS A 106 -5.78 -16.51 -13.64
N GLU A 107 -6.53 -16.79 -12.59
CA GLU A 107 -7.97 -16.58 -12.47
C GLU A 107 -8.29 -15.08 -12.60
N ILE A 108 -7.48 -14.24 -11.94
CA ILE A 108 -7.59 -12.78 -11.98
C ILE A 108 -7.26 -12.19 -13.36
N GLN A 109 -6.40 -12.83 -14.14
CA GLN A 109 -6.01 -12.32 -15.46
C GLN A 109 -7.17 -12.29 -16.47
N GLN A 110 -8.22 -13.08 -16.24
CA GLN A 110 -9.39 -13.12 -17.12
C GLN A 110 -10.26 -11.86 -16.98
N ASP A 111 -10.32 -11.31 -15.77
CA ASP A 111 -11.18 -10.16 -15.46
C ASP A 111 -10.43 -8.81 -15.57
N PHE A 112 -9.10 -8.84 -15.55
CA PHE A 112 -8.24 -7.64 -15.65
C PHE A 112 -8.35 -6.89 -16.98
N GLU A 113 -8.84 -7.53 -18.04
CA GLU A 113 -9.07 -6.87 -19.34
C GLU A 113 -10.09 -5.72 -19.23
N TYR A 114 -10.99 -5.76 -18.23
CA TYR A 114 -12.09 -4.80 -18.08
C TYR A 114 -12.15 -4.12 -16.70
N GLN A 115 -11.28 -4.50 -15.76
CA GLN A 115 -11.29 -4.03 -14.37
C GLN A 115 -9.87 -3.78 -13.82
N GLY A 116 -9.74 -2.80 -12.93
CA GLY A 116 -8.50 -2.58 -12.17
C GLY A 116 -8.30 -3.62 -11.07
N VAL A 117 -7.09 -3.66 -10.51
CA VAL A 117 -6.70 -4.62 -9.46
C VAL A 117 -7.60 -4.52 -8.23
N GLY A 118 -7.89 -3.30 -7.81
CA GLY A 118 -8.76 -2.97 -6.69
C GLY A 118 -10.20 -3.36 -6.95
N GLU A 119 -10.76 -3.14 -8.15
CA GLU A 119 -12.13 -3.59 -8.47
C GLU A 119 -12.26 -5.12 -8.41
N ILE A 120 -11.29 -5.84 -8.96
CA ILE A 120 -11.28 -7.30 -8.90
C ILE A 120 -11.24 -7.77 -7.45
N TRP A 121 -10.36 -7.19 -6.64
CA TRP A 121 -10.31 -7.50 -5.21
C TRP A 121 -11.63 -7.18 -4.52
N PHE A 122 -12.20 -5.99 -4.74
CA PHE A 122 -13.43 -5.55 -4.08
C PHE A 122 -14.64 -6.43 -4.41
N HIS A 123 -14.74 -6.92 -5.66
CA HIS A 123 -15.82 -7.80 -6.09
C HIS A 123 -15.59 -9.27 -5.77
N THR A 124 -14.38 -9.66 -5.38
CA THR A 124 -14.03 -11.04 -5.07
C THR A 124 -14.06 -11.27 -3.56
N SER A 125 -14.70 -12.35 -3.10
CA SER A 125 -14.69 -12.69 -1.67
C SER A 125 -13.30 -13.05 -1.18
N SER A 126 -13.02 -12.75 0.10
CA SER A 126 -11.73 -13.09 0.73
C SER A 126 -11.41 -14.59 0.62
N ASP A 127 -12.41 -15.47 0.80
CA ASP A 127 -12.23 -16.92 0.67
C ASP A 127 -11.78 -17.33 -0.75
N THR A 128 -12.29 -16.64 -1.76
CA THR A 128 -11.93 -16.91 -3.16
C THR A 128 -10.51 -16.46 -3.46
N ILE A 129 -10.12 -15.26 -2.99
CA ILE A 129 -8.74 -14.77 -3.12
C ILE A 129 -7.77 -15.68 -2.36
N GLU A 130 -8.12 -16.10 -1.15
CA GLU A 130 -7.29 -17.03 -0.38
C GLU A 130 -7.07 -18.35 -1.15
N LYS A 131 -8.14 -18.92 -1.72
CA LYS A 131 -8.04 -20.11 -2.56
C LYS A 131 -7.11 -19.89 -3.75
N TRP A 132 -7.28 -18.79 -4.48
CA TRP A 132 -6.43 -18.45 -5.63
C TRP A 132 -4.96 -18.30 -5.26
N VAL A 133 -4.66 -17.66 -4.12
CA VAL A 133 -3.29 -17.52 -3.61
C VAL A 133 -2.69 -18.90 -3.27
N LYS A 134 -3.46 -19.78 -2.60
CA LYS A 134 -3.02 -21.16 -2.29
C LYS A 134 -2.80 -21.99 -3.55
N ASP A 135 -3.69 -21.87 -4.54
CA ASP A 135 -3.58 -22.56 -5.83
C ASP A 135 -2.37 -22.08 -6.65
N ALA A 136 -2.06 -20.79 -6.60
CA ALA A 136 -0.88 -20.21 -7.26
C ALA A 136 0.44 -20.69 -6.63
N ILE A 137 0.52 -20.77 -5.29
CA ILE A 137 1.70 -21.33 -4.61
C ILE A 137 1.88 -22.82 -4.95
N SER A 138 0.80 -23.60 -4.96
CA SER A 138 0.86 -25.03 -5.30
C SER A 138 1.45 -25.27 -6.69
N ARG A 139 1.20 -24.36 -7.64
CA ARG A 139 1.78 -24.39 -9.00
C ARG A 139 3.28 -24.06 -9.03
N ARG A 140 3.80 -23.20 -8.12
CA ARG A 140 5.24 -22.92 -8.01
C ARG A 140 6.05 -24.15 -7.62
N GLY A 141 5.46 -25.09 -6.88
CA GLY A 141 6.12 -26.32 -6.41
C GLY A 141 6.32 -27.40 -7.48
N PHE A 142 5.84 -27.20 -8.72
CA PHE A 142 5.96 -28.15 -9.84
C PHE A 142 6.83 -27.62 -11.00
N GLN A 143 7.62 -26.56 -10.77
CA GLN A 143 8.61 -26.05 -11.72
C GLN A 143 10.04 -26.28 -11.22
#